data_AF-A0A377ISW0-F1
#
_entry.id   AF-A0A377ISW0-F1
#
_cell.length_a   1.000
_cell.length_b   1.000
_cell.length_c   1.000
_cell.angle_alpha   90.00
_cell.angle_beta   90.00
_cell.angle_gamma   90.00
#
_symmetry.space_group_name_H-M   'P 1'
#
loop_
_entity.id
_entity.type
_entity.pdbx_description
1 polymer ?
#
loop_
_entity_poly.entity_id
_entity_poly.type
_entity_poly.pdbx_seq_one_letter_code
_entity_poly.pdbx_strand_id
1 'polypeptide(L)'
;MYAAHPIKLLKAPKLKTQFLRRVFAGASIRRWNDQACPLEFVELDKQAHKAMIAYLLAKDLKDRGKDLDLDLLIKFFCFEFLERLVLTDIKPPIFYALQQTHSQELASYVAQSLQDEISAYFSLEELKEYLSHRPQILETQILESAHFYASKWEFDIIYHFNPNMYGVKEIKDKIDKQLHNNEHLFEGLFGEKEDLKKLVSMFGQLRFQKRWSQTPRVPQTSVLGHTLCVALMGYLLSFDLKACKSMRINHFLGGLFHDLPEILTRDIITPIKQSVAGLDNCIKEIEKKEMQNKVYSFVSLGVQEDLKYFTENEFKNRYKDKSHQIVFTKDAEELFMFYNSDEYLGVCGELLKVCDHLSAFLEAQISLSHGISSNDLIKGAQNLLELRSQTELLDLDLGKLFRDFK
;
A
#
# COMPACT_ATOMS: atom_id res chain seq x y z
N MET A 1 20.73 8.90 46.88
CA MET A 1 20.45 9.72 45.69
C MET A 1 19.72 8.81 44.70
N TYR A 2 18.40 8.96 44.57
CA TYR A 2 17.66 8.34 43.48
C TYR A 2 18.08 9.06 42.20
N ALA A 3 18.81 8.37 41.32
CA ALA A 3 19.05 8.86 39.98
C ALA A 3 17.69 9.01 39.30
N ALA A 4 17.25 10.25 39.13
CA ALA A 4 16.09 10.55 38.31
C ALA A 4 16.40 10.01 36.90
N HIS A 5 15.71 8.95 36.49
CA HIS A 5 15.70 8.56 35.09
C HIS A 5 15.23 9.78 34.28
N PRO A 6 15.98 10.24 33.27
CA PRO A 6 15.54 11.36 32.47
C PRO A 6 14.19 10.99 31.85
N ILE A 7 13.18 11.83 32.09
CA ILE A 7 11.87 11.70 31.44
C ILE A 7 12.13 11.79 29.93
N LYS A 8 12.05 10.65 29.24
CA LYS A 8 12.23 10.58 27.78
C LYS A 8 11.05 11.34 27.18
N LEU A 9 11.30 12.56 26.70
CA LEU A 9 10.25 13.39 26.11
C LEU A 9 9.83 12.76 24.78
N LEU A 10 8.62 12.21 24.73
CA LEU A 10 8.10 11.57 23.52
C LEU A 10 7.86 12.62 22.44
N LYS A 11 8.27 12.30 21.22
CA LYS A 11 7.99 13.10 20.03
C LYS A 11 6.61 12.73 19.49
N ALA A 12 5.87 13.73 19.05
CA ALA A 12 4.68 13.52 18.25
C ALA A 12 5.08 13.06 16.84
N PRO A 13 4.36 12.08 16.23
CA PRO A 13 4.52 11.76 14.82
C PRO A 13 4.17 12.98 13.97
N LYS A 14 4.89 13.16 12.86
CA LYS A 14 4.60 14.24 11.91
C LYS A 14 3.37 13.90 11.04
N LEU A 15 2.96 12.64 11.04
CA LEU A 15 1.83 12.11 10.28
C LEU A 15 0.54 12.70 10.85
N LYS A 16 -0.18 13.46 10.04
CA LYS A 16 -1.38 14.19 10.49
C LYS A 16 -2.66 13.42 10.18
N THR A 17 -3.67 13.63 11.02
CA THR A 17 -5.03 13.08 10.82
C THR A 17 -5.65 13.53 9.49
N GLN A 18 -5.33 14.74 9.03
CA GLN A 18 -5.76 15.26 7.72
C GLN A 18 -5.24 14.39 6.56
N PHE A 19 -3.96 14.01 6.58
CA PHE A 19 -3.38 13.11 5.58
C PHE A 19 -4.05 11.74 5.60
N LEU A 20 -4.27 11.18 6.80
CA LEU A 20 -4.97 9.91 6.96
C LEU A 20 -6.38 9.95 6.35
N ARG A 21 -7.16 11.01 6.63
CA ARG A 21 -8.48 11.22 6.01
C ARG A 21 -8.39 11.31 4.49
N ARG A 22 -7.38 12.00 3.94
CA ARG A 22 -7.17 12.15 2.50
C ARG A 22 -6.89 10.80 1.83
N VAL A 23 -5.99 9.99 2.38
CA VAL A 23 -5.70 8.64 1.84
C VAL A 23 -6.97 7.80 1.82
N PHE A 24 -7.75 7.82 2.92
CA PHE A 24 -9.01 7.09 3.02
C PHE A 24 -10.10 7.59 2.07
N ALA A 25 -10.10 8.88 1.71
CA ALA A 25 -11.00 9.40 0.67
C ALA A 25 -10.78 8.69 -0.68
N GLY A 26 -9.60 8.12 -0.93
CA GLY A 26 -9.33 7.26 -2.08
C GLY A 26 -10.26 6.05 -2.20
N ALA A 27 -10.83 5.56 -1.10
CA ALA A 27 -11.82 4.50 -1.11
C ALA A 27 -13.24 4.98 -1.50
N SER A 28 -13.47 6.30 -1.55
CA SER A 28 -14.72 6.91 -2.03
C SER A 28 -14.64 7.35 -3.50
N ILE A 29 -13.43 7.56 -4.04
CA ILE A 29 -13.24 7.99 -5.43
C ILE A 29 -13.57 6.81 -6.36
N ARG A 30 -14.73 6.88 -7.01
CA ARG A 30 -15.21 5.86 -7.95
C ARG A 30 -14.47 5.97 -9.27
N ARG A 31 -13.97 4.84 -9.75
CA ARG A 31 -13.38 4.68 -11.08
C ARG A 31 -14.42 4.08 -12.02
N TRP A 32 -14.33 4.44 -13.30
CA TRP A 32 -15.23 3.93 -14.35
C TRP A 32 -16.72 4.24 -14.11
N ASN A 33 -17.02 5.28 -13.34
CA ASN A 33 -18.39 5.72 -13.03
C ASN A 33 -19.12 6.35 -14.23
N ASP A 34 -18.45 6.48 -15.37
CA ASP A 34 -19.02 6.91 -16.65
C ASP A 34 -19.24 5.74 -17.64
N GLN A 35 -18.97 4.50 -17.22
CA GLN A 35 -19.22 3.28 -17.98
C GLN A 35 -20.30 2.41 -17.29
N ALA A 36 -20.89 1.48 -18.02
CA ALA A 36 -21.71 0.41 -17.44
C ALA A 36 -20.78 -0.56 -16.70
N CYS A 37 -20.43 -0.22 -15.46
CA CYS A 37 -19.48 -0.96 -14.65
C CYS A 37 -20.24 -1.90 -13.70
N PRO A 38 -20.03 -3.23 -13.76
CA PRO A 38 -20.77 -4.19 -12.93
C PRO A 38 -20.34 -4.20 -11.46
N LEU A 39 -19.23 -3.54 -11.13
CA LEU A 39 -18.62 -3.53 -9.81
C LEU A 39 -18.20 -2.10 -9.42
N GLU A 40 -18.14 -1.80 -8.13
CA GLU A 40 -17.60 -0.54 -7.67
C GLU A 40 -16.07 -0.61 -7.58
N PHE A 41 -15.39 -0.03 -8.57
CA PHE A 41 -13.94 0.17 -8.53
C PHE A 41 -13.61 1.52 -7.88
N VAL A 42 -12.60 1.52 -7.00
CA VAL A 42 -12.18 2.70 -6.26
C VAL A 42 -10.70 2.98 -6.44
N GLU A 43 -10.31 4.25 -6.30
CA GLU A 43 -8.93 4.69 -6.55
C GLU A 43 -7.92 4.03 -5.62
N LEU A 44 -8.25 3.86 -4.34
CA LEU A 44 -7.36 3.22 -3.36
C LEU A 44 -7.00 1.78 -3.78
N ASP A 45 -8.00 0.97 -4.16
CA ASP A 45 -7.80 -0.41 -4.60
C ASP A 45 -6.96 -0.48 -5.89
N LYS A 46 -7.15 0.47 -6.83
CA LYS A 46 -6.35 0.53 -8.05
C LYS A 46 -4.90 0.89 -7.76
N GLN A 47 -4.65 1.80 -6.82
CA GLN A 47 -3.31 2.27 -6.50
C GLN A 47 -2.53 1.22 -5.71
N ALA A 48 -3.20 0.47 -4.84
CA ALA A 48 -2.64 -0.70 -4.18
C ALA A 48 -2.20 -1.75 -5.20
N HIS A 49 -3.09 -2.07 -6.16
CA HIS A 49 -2.78 -2.99 -7.25
C HIS A 49 -1.58 -2.51 -8.07
N LYS A 50 -1.57 -1.22 -8.44
CA LYS A 50 -0.44 -0.60 -9.13
C LYS A 50 0.87 -0.74 -8.35
N ALA A 51 0.88 -0.48 -7.04
CA ALA A 51 2.08 -0.60 -6.22
C ALA A 51 2.63 -2.04 -6.23
N MET A 52 1.76 -3.05 -6.12
CA MET A 52 2.17 -4.45 -6.18
C MET A 52 2.76 -4.82 -7.55
N ILE A 53 2.14 -4.39 -8.65
CA ILE A 53 2.66 -4.63 -10.01
C ILE A 53 4.01 -3.92 -10.20
N ALA A 54 4.12 -2.67 -9.77
CA ALA A 54 5.34 -1.88 -9.87
C ALA A 54 6.49 -2.57 -9.13
N TYR A 55 6.24 -3.13 -7.95
CA TYR A 55 7.22 -3.90 -7.21
C TYR A 55 7.68 -5.17 -7.95
N LEU A 56 6.74 -5.96 -8.47
CA LEU A 56 7.08 -7.18 -9.22
C LEU A 56 8.00 -6.86 -10.41
N LEU A 57 7.68 -5.81 -11.15
CA LEU A 57 8.51 -5.33 -12.28
C LEU A 57 9.88 -4.86 -11.83
N ALA A 58 9.90 -4.02 -10.79
CA ALA A 58 11.11 -3.46 -10.24
C ALA A 58 12.07 -4.53 -9.75
N LYS A 59 11.56 -5.52 -9.00
CA LYS A 59 12.36 -6.61 -8.45
C LYS A 59 12.96 -7.47 -9.57
N ASP A 60 12.15 -7.85 -10.56
CA ASP A 60 12.66 -8.62 -11.70
C ASP A 60 13.74 -7.88 -12.49
N LEU A 61 13.52 -6.59 -12.79
CA LEU A 61 14.51 -5.78 -13.51
C LEU A 61 15.83 -5.67 -12.72
N LYS A 62 15.76 -5.51 -11.39
CA LYS A 62 16.93 -5.52 -10.52
C LYS A 62 17.64 -6.87 -10.52
N ASP A 63 16.90 -7.98 -10.46
CA ASP A 63 17.48 -9.34 -10.53
C ASP A 63 18.18 -9.59 -11.88
N ARG A 64 17.73 -8.91 -12.96
CA ARG A 64 18.39 -8.87 -14.28
C ARG A 64 19.53 -7.84 -14.39
N GLY A 65 19.93 -7.21 -13.28
CA GLY A 65 21.06 -6.28 -13.22
C GLY A 65 20.75 -4.86 -13.70
N LYS A 66 19.48 -4.46 -13.80
CA LYS A 66 19.12 -3.05 -14.06
C LYS A 66 19.32 -2.21 -12.80
N ASP A 67 19.86 -1.01 -12.99
CA ASP A 67 19.97 -0.03 -11.92
C ASP A 67 18.61 0.62 -11.67
N LEU A 68 18.13 0.55 -10.43
CA LEU A 68 16.81 1.01 -10.01
C LEU A 68 16.82 1.35 -8.53
N ASP A 69 16.29 2.53 -8.20
CA ASP A 69 16.08 2.97 -6.83
C ASP A 69 14.64 2.73 -6.37
N LEU A 70 14.45 1.71 -5.53
CA LEU A 70 13.15 1.35 -4.98
C LEU A 70 12.56 2.44 -4.08
N ASP A 71 13.38 3.22 -3.37
CA ASP A 71 12.88 4.32 -2.54
C ASP A 71 12.38 5.47 -3.41
N LEU A 72 13.08 5.75 -4.52
CA LEU A 72 12.65 6.73 -5.52
C LEU A 72 11.36 6.28 -6.20
N LEU A 73 11.25 5.00 -6.56
CA LEU A 73 10.03 4.41 -7.12
C LEU A 73 8.83 4.58 -6.17
N ILE A 74 9.01 4.29 -4.87
CA ILE A 74 7.95 4.46 -3.85
C ILE A 74 7.60 5.94 -3.67
N LYS A 75 8.59 6.83 -3.67
CA LYS A 75 8.37 8.28 -3.57
C LYS A 75 7.56 8.81 -4.75
N PHE A 76 7.93 8.44 -5.98
CA PHE A 76 7.18 8.82 -7.19
C PHE A 76 5.79 8.20 -7.23
N PHE A 77 5.64 6.96 -6.77
CA PHE A 77 4.31 6.36 -6.55
C PHE A 77 3.46 7.22 -5.60
N CYS A 78 4.02 7.67 -4.47
CA CYS A 78 3.32 8.55 -3.53
C CYS A 78 2.90 9.86 -4.22
N PHE A 79 3.79 10.47 -5.02
CA PHE A 79 3.49 11.71 -5.74
C PHE A 79 2.31 11.54 -6.71
N GLU A 80 2.33 10.48 -7.53
CA GLU A 80 1.25 10.20 -8.48
C GLU A 80 -0.06 9.83 -7.78
N PHE A 81 -0.01 9.14 -6.64
CA PHE A 81 -1.22 8.83 -5.88
C PHE A 81 -1.82 10.10 -5.26
N LEU A 82 -0.99 10.95 -4.66
CA LEU A 82 -1.43 12.21 -4.07
C LEU A 82 -1.99 13.19 -5.11
N GLU A 83 -1.40 13.25 -6.31
CA GLU A 83 -1.97 13.98 -7.45
C GLU A 83 -3.41 13.51 -7.73
N ARG A 84 -3.66 12.19 -7.72
CA ARG A 84 -5.01 11.65 -7.93
C ARG A 84 -5.98 11.94 -6.80
N LEU A 85 -5.51 12.02 -5.55
CA LEU A 85 -6.35 12.38 -4.40
C LEU A 85 -6.70 13.86 -4.36
N VAL A 86 -5.92 14.72 -5.02
CA VAL A 86 -6.20 16.17 -5.12
C VAL A 86 -7.01 16.49 -6.37
N LEU A 87 -6.65 15.90 -7.51
CA LEU A 87 -7.29 16.13 -8.82
C LEU A 87 -8.34 15.04 -9.10
N THR A 88 -9.32 14.93 -8.22
CA THR A 88 -10.42 13.95 -8.32
C THR A 88 -11.45 14.35 -9.38
N ASP A 89 -12.23 13.39 -9.86
CA ASP A 89 -13.37 13.60 -10.78
C ASP A 89 -13.05 14.28 -12.13
N ILE A 90 -11.78 14.32 -12.54
CA ILE A 90 -11.39 14.73 -13.89
C ILE A 90 -11.33 13.51 -14.80
N LYS A 91 -12.12 13.51 -15.88
CA LYS A 91 -12.05 12.43 -16.89
C LYS A 91 -10.65 12.32 -17.48
N PRO A 92 -10.10 11.11 -17.72
CA PRO A 92 -8.74 10.96 -18.24
C PRO A 92 -8.41 11.77 -19.50
N PRO A 93 -9.28 11.87 -20.53
CA PRO A 93 -8.98 12.70 -21.71
C PRO A 93 -8.81 14.19 -21.39
N ILE A 94 -9.61 14.72 -20.46
CA ILE A 94 -9.51 16.12 -20.02
C ILE A 94 -8.24 16.30 -19.21
N PHE A 95 -7.96 15.38 -18.29
CA PHE A 95 -6.74 15.39 -17.49
C PHE A 95 -5.48 15.40 -18.36
N TYR A 96 -5.41 14.54 -19.39
CA TYR A 96 -4.28 14.52 -20.31
C TYR A 96 -4.15 15.80 -21.13
N ALA A 97 -5.25 16.40 -21.58
CA ALA A 97 -5.23 17.69 -22.28
C ALA A 97 -4.74 18.82 -21.36
N LEU A 98 -5.15 18.83 -20.10
CA LEU A 98 -4.67 19.79 -19.10
C LEU A 98 -3.19 19.56 -18.78
N GLN A 99 -2.73 18.32 -18.65
CA GLN A 99 -1.30 18.04 -18.46
C GLN A 99 -0.43 18.51 -19.63
N GLN A 100 -0.95 18.57 -20.85
CA GLN A 100 -0.18 19.07 -22.00
C GLN A 100 -0.05 20.60 -22.02
N THR A 101 -0.99 21.33 -21.40
CA THR A 101 -1.11 22.78 -21.56
C THR A 101 -0.93 23.58 -20.27
N HIS A 102 -1.19 22.96 -19.12
CA HIS A 102 -1.24 23.59 -17.79
C HIS A 102 -0.59 22.72 -16.71
N SER A 103 0.46 21.97 -17.04
CA SER A 103 1.10 21.04 -16.08
C SER A 103 1.67 21.76 -14.86
N GLN A 104 2.23 22.96 -15.05
CA GLN A 104 2.84 23.73 -13.97
C GLN A 104 1.81 24.27 -12.97
N GLU A 105 0.67 24.73 -13.47
CA GLU A 105 -0.44 25.22 -12.67
C GLU A 105 -1.07 24.08 -11.86
N LEU A 106 -1.31 22.94 -12.50
CA LEU A 106 -1.81 21.74 -11.82
C LEU A 106 -0.84 21.26 -10.74
N ALA A 107 0.45 21.15 -11.06
CA ALA A 107 1.46 20.72 -10.10
C ALA A 107 1.57 21.70 -8.90
N SER A 108 1.50 23.01 -9.16
CA SER A 108 1.50 24.03 -8.11
C SER A 108 0.27 23.93 -7.21
N TYR A 109 -0.91 23.73 -7.79
CA TYR A 109 -2.15 23.54 -7.04
C TYR A 109 -2.10 22.29 -6.15
N VAL A 110 -1.56 21.17 -6.68
CA VAL A 110 -1.37 19.94 -5.92
C VAL A 110 -0.40 20.14 -4.76
N ALA A 111 0.77 20.74 -5.01
CA ALA A 111 1.75 21.01 -3.97
C ALA A 111 1.21 21.91 -2.86
N GLN A 112 0.48 22.98 -3.22
CA GLN A 112 -0.15 23.88 -2.26
C GLN A 112 -1.22 23.16 -1.43
N SER A 113 -2.05 22.33 -2.06
CA SER A 113 -3.12 21.57 -1.38
C SER A 113 -2.59 20.55 -0.37
N LEU A 114 -1.33 20.10 -0.52
CA LEU A 114 -0.70 19.07 0.29
C LEU A 114 0.34 19.63 1.28
N GLN A 115 0.62 20.93 1.24
CA GLN A 115 1.70 21.57 2.00
C GLN A 115 1.68 21.21 3.49
N ASP A 116 0.51 21.26 4.12
CA ASP A 116 0.37 20.97 5.55
C ASP A 116 0.41 19.49 5.87
N GLU A 117 0.29 18.61 4.88
CA GLU A 117 0.15 17.16 5.07
C GLU A 117 1.45 16.40 4.83
N ILE A 118 2.26 16.82 3.84
CA ILE A 118 3.41 16.01 3.37
C ILE A 118 4.77 16.68 3.51
N SER A 119 4.85 17.98 3.80
CA SER A 119 6.10 18.75 3.85
C SER A 119 7.13 18.23 4.87
N ALA A 120 6.66 17.45 5.85
CA ALA A 120 7.49 16.74 6.82
C ALA A 120 8.31 15.59 6.22
N TYR A 121 7.88 15.05 5.07
CA TYR A 121 8.37 13.80 4.47
C TYR A 121 8.91 14.00 3.06
N PHE A 122 8.29 14.90 2.30
CA PHE A 122 8.63 15.15 0.91
C PHE A 122 8.90 16.63 0.65
N SER A 123 9.83 16.90 -0.27
CA SER A 123 10.03 18.23 -0.81
C SER A 123 8.85 18.60 -1.72
N LEU A 124 8.18 19.71 -1.41
CA LEU A 124 7.09 20.24 -2.25
C LEU A 124 7.59 20.69 -3.62
N GLU A 125 8.84 21.17 -3.68
CA GLU A 125 9.46 21.55 -4.95
C GLU A 125 9.75 20.34 -5.81
N GLU A 126 10.25 19.25 -5.22
CA GLU A 126 10.48 18.00 -5.94
C GLU A 126 9.15 17.39 -6.44
N LEU A 127 8.10 17.43 -5.62
CA LEU A 127 6.75 17.03 -6.03
C LEU A 127 6.29 17.86 -7.23
N LYS A 128 6.42 19.20 -7.15
CA LYS A 128 6.00 20.11 -8.21
C LYS A 128 6.78 19.87 -9.50
N GLU A 129 8.09 19.71 -9.41
CA GLU A 129 8.96 19.42 -10.55
C GLU A 129 8.55 18.10 -11.22
N TYR A 130 8.41 17.03 -10.43
CA TYR A 130 8.01 15.71 -10.90
C TYR A 130 6.65 15.72 -11.61
N LEU A 131 5.65 16.40 -11.03
CA LEU A 131 4.30 16.47 -11.61
C LEU A 131 4.25 17.38 -12.85
N SER A 132 5.09 18.40 -12.91
CA SER A 132 5.18 19.29 -14.08
C SER A 132 5.89 18.62 -15.25
N HIS A 133 6.97 17.88 -14.96
CA HIS A 133 7.83 17.22 -15.94
C HIS A 133 8.29 15.86 -15.41
N ARG A 134 7.56 14.81 -15.78
CA ARG A 134 7.91 13.45 -15.36
C ARG A 134 9.24 13.03 -16.02
N PRO A 135 10.25 12.62 -15.25
CA PRO A 135 11.52 12.17 -15.81
C PRO A 135 11.31 10.91 -16.64
N GLN A 136 12.09 10.74 -17.72
CA GLN A 136 12.06 9.54 -18.57
C GLN A 136 13.10 8.53 -18.07
N ILE A 137 12.84 7.94 -16.92
CA ILE A 137 13.73 6.97 -16.24
C ILE A 137 12.98 5.66 -15.98
N LEU A 138 13.70 4.63 -15.53
CA LEU A 138 13.12 3.29 -15.38
C LEU A 138 11.99 3.27 -14.34
N GLU A 139 12.13 4.01 -13.24
CA GLU A 139 11.12 4.10 -12.18
C GLU A 139 9.78 4.62 -12.71
N THR A 140 9.80 5.69 -13.51
CA THR A 140 8.57 6.27 -14.07
C THR A 140 7.94 5.38 -15.14
N GLN A 141 8.75 4.71 -15.95
CA GLN A 141 8.29 3.71 -16.91
C GLN A 141 7.63 2.50 -16.22
N ILE A 142 8.18 2.03 -15.09
CA ILE A 142 7.59 0.99 -14.26
C ILE A 142 6.22 1.44 -13.71
N LEU A 143 6.12 2.67 -13.17
CA LEU A 143 4.85 3.19 -12.65
C LEU A 143 3.81 3.36 -13.74
N GLU A 144 4.18 3.85 -14.91
CA GLU A 144 3.28 3.97 -16.07
C GLU A 144 2.77 2.59 -16.50
N SER A 145 3.67 1.61 -16.60
CA SER A 145 3.32 0.22 -16.92
C SER A 145 2.36 -0.37 -15.91
N ALA A 146 2.70 -0.31 -14.62
CA ALA A 146 1.85 -0.80 -13.55
C ALA A 146 0.47 -0.11 -13.54
N HIS A 147 0.42 1.18 -13.89
CA HIS A 147 -0.85 1.91 -14.02
C HIS A 147 -1.74 1.31 -15.12
N PHE A 148 -1.19 1.05 -16.30
CA PHE A 148 -1.97 0.50 -17.42
C PHE A 148 -2.36 -0.96 -17.18
N TYR A 149 -1.52 -1.78 -16.53
CA TYR A 149 -1.89 -3.16 -16.18
C TYR A 149 -3.04 -3.21 -15.17
N ALA A 150 -2.97 -2.40 -14.10
CA ALA A 150 -4.07 -2.31 -13.14
C ALA A 150 -5.35 -1.81 -13.80
N SER A 151 -5.24 -0.82 -14.70
CA SER A 151 -6.40 -0.25 -15.42
C SER A 151 -6.98 -1.24 -16.44
N LYS A 152 -6.13 -2.00 -17.14
CA LYS A 152 -6.57 -3.06 -18.06
C LYS A 152 -7.33 -4.14 -17.32
N TRP A 153 -6.83 -4.58 -16.18
CA TRP A 153 -7.51 -5.59 -15.39
C TRP A 153 -8.94 -5.17 -15.00
N GLU A 154 -9.12 -3.90 -14.58
CA GLU A 154 -10.45 -3.34 -14.31
C GLU A 154 -11.31 -3.26 -15.57
N PHE A 155 -10.71 -2.75 -16.65
CA PHE A 155 -11.38 -2.55 -17.91
C PHE A 155 -11.80 -3.86 -18.57
N ASP A 156 -11.02 -4.93 -18.45
CA ASP A 156 -11.36 -6.24 -19.01
C ASP A 156 -12.67 -6.76 -18.38
N ILE A 157 -12.94 -6.51 -17.09
CA ILE A 157 -14.23 -6.84 -16.46
C ILE A 157 -15.39 -6.05 -17.10
N ILE A 158 -15.19 -4.75 -17.32
CA ILE A 158 -16.18 -3.87 -17.96
C ILE A 158 -16.44 -4.28 -19.41
N TYR A 159 -15.36 -4.58 -20.15
CA TYR A 159 -15.39 -5.00 -21.54
C TYR A 159 -16.18 -6.29 -21.72
N HIS A 160 -15.97 -7.29 -20.86
CA HIS A 160 -16.74 -8.54 -20.91
C HIS A 160 -18.20 -8.36 -20.50
N PHE A 161 -18.50 -7.39 -19.63
CA PHE A 161 -19.87 -7.11 -19.19
C PHE A 161 -20.69 -6.41 -20.27
N ASN A 162 -20.13 -5.41 -20.97
CA ASN A 162 -20.83 -4.71 -22.05
C ASN A 162 -19.90 -4.22 -23.17
N PRO A 163 -19.47 -5.11 -24.09
CA PRO A 163 -18.47 -4.77 -25.11
C PRO A 163 -18.97 -3.80 -26.20
N ASN A 164 -20.30 -3.64 -26.33
CA ASN A 164 -20.93 -2.84 -27.38
C ASN A 164 -21.28 -1.41 -26.91
N MET A 165 -20.97 -1.05 -25.67
CA MET A 165 -21.22 0.30 -25.16
C MET A 165 -20.33 1.32 -25.88
N TYR A 166 -20.88 2.53 -26.04
CA TYR A 166 -20.18 3.64 -26.69
C TYR A 166 -18.82 3.92 -26.01
N GLY A 167 -17.76 4.08 -26.81
CA GLY A 167 -16.42 4.42 -26.30
C GLY A 167 -15.60 3.22 -25.81
N VAL A 168 -16.20 2.05 -25.60
CA VAL A 168 -15.50 0.88 -25.03
C VAL A 168 -14.38 0.38 -25.95
N LYS A 169 -14.61 0.33 -27.27
CA LYS A 169 -13.58 -0.10 -28.23
C LYS A 169 -12.40 0.88 -28.25
N GLU A 170 -12.67 2.17 -28.25
CA GLU A 170 -11.64 3.20 -28.23
C GLU A 170 -10.81 3.18 -26.93
N ILE A 171 -11.44 2.88 -25.79
CA ILE A 171 -10.74 2.67 -24.51
C ILE A 171 -9.84 1.44 -24.61
N LYS A 172 -10.36 0.32 -25.13
CA LYS A 172 -9.60 -0.92 -25.32
C LYS A 172 -8.35 -0.66 -26.16
N ASP A 173 -8.50 -0.05 -27.34
CA ASP A 173 -7.40 0.20 -28.26
C ASP A 173 -6.34 1.12 -27.65
N LYS A 174 -6.75 2.13 -26.86
CA LYS A 174 -5.83 2.99 -26.11
C LYS A 174 -5.04 2.23 -25.06
N ILE A 175 -5.71 1.41 -24.25
CA ILE A 175 -5.04 0.62 -23.21
C ILE A 175 -4.08 -0.39 -23.84
N ASP A 176 -4.53 -1.13 -24.85
CA ASP A 176 -3.71 -2.15 -25.52
C ASP A 176 -2.49 -1.51 -26.20
N LYS A 177 -2.64 -0.33 -26.83
CA LYS A 177 -1.51 0.43 -27.41
C LYS A 177 -0.48 0.82 -26.34
N GLN A 178 -0.92 1.32 -25.19
CA GLN A 178 -0.02 1.74 -24.12
C GLN A 178 0.73 0.56 -23.50
N LEU A 179 0.05 -0.57 -23.34
CA LEU A 179 0.69 -1.79 -22.87
C LEU A 179 1.73 -2.31 -23.85
N HIS A 180 1.44 -2.25 -25.16
CA HIS A 180 2.39 -2.66 -26.20
C HIS A 180 3.69 -1.83 -26.17
N ASN A 181 3.58 -0.52 -25.97
CA ASN A 181 4.76 0.36 -25.84
C ASN A 181 5.70 -0.05 -24.69
N ASN A 182 5.13 -0.63 -23.63
CA ASN A 182 5.83 -1.00 -22.41
C ASN A 182 6.19 -2.49 -22.34
N GLU A 183 5.95 -3.28 -23.40
CA GLU A 183 6.16 -4.73 -23.38
C GLU A 183 7.61 -5.13 -23.05
N HIS A 184 8.58 -4.32 -23.43
CA HIS A 184 10.00 -4.55 -23.17
C HIS A 184 10.34 -4.66 -21.66
N LEU A 185 9.57 -4.00 -20.79
CA LEU A 185 9.75 -4.12 -19.33
C LEU A 185 9.34 -5.50 -18.81
N PHE A 186 8.49 -6.20 -19.56
CA PHE A 186 7.94 -7.51 -19.24
C PHE A 186 8.67 -8.67 -19.91
N GLU A 187 9.56 -8.41 -20.85
CA GLU A 187 10.36 -9.45 -21.51
C GLU A 187 11.22 -10.19 -20.48
N GLY A 188 11.00 -11.50 -20.34
CA GLY A 188 11.75 -12.37 -19.43
C GLY A 188 11.18 -12.48 -18.01
N LEU A 189 10.08 -11.80 -17.68
CA LEU A 189 9.40 -11.96 -16.40
C LEU A 189 8.73 -13.33 -16.29
N PHE A 190 9.14 -14.13 -15.29
CA PHE A 190 8.44 -15.33 -14.80
C PHE A 190 8.16 -16.45 -15.82
N GLY A 191 9.12 -16.78 -16.69
CA GLY A 191 8.87 -17.77 -17.74
C GLY A 191 8.01 -17.19 -18.86
N GLU A 192 6.76 -17.66 -19.00
CA GLU A 192 5.82 -17.18 -20.03
C GLU A 192 4.94 -16.02 -19.52
N LYS A 193 4.64 -15.04 -20.39
CA LYS A 193 3.81 -13.83 -20.13
C LYS A 193 2.47 -14.10 -19.43
N GLU A 194 1.99 -15.33 -19.47
CA GLU A 194 0.73 -15.77 -18.89
C GLU A 194 0.76 -15.89 -17.36
N ASP A 195 1.92 -16.21 -16.77
CA ASP A 195 2.04 -16.38 -15.31
C ASP A 195 2.03 -15.05 -14.57
N LEU A 196 2.64 -14.02 -15.14
CA LEU A 196 2.49 -12.66 -14.63
C LEU A 196 1.03 -12.20 -14.67
N LYS A 197 0.30 -12.44 -15.77
CA LYS A 197 -1.11 -12.08 -15.87
C LYS A 197 -1.93 -12.77 -14.78
N LYS A 198 -1.62 -14.04 -14.45
CA LYS A 198 -2.24 -14.76 -13.34
C LYS A 198 -1.94 -14.09 -12.01
N LEU A 199 -0.67 -13.73 -11.72
CA LEU A 199 -0.29 -13.06 -10.47
C LEU A 199 -0.91 -11.68 -10.31
N VAL A 200 -0.82 -10.84 -11.35
CA VAL A 200 -1.49 -9.53 -11.38
C VAL A 200 -2.98 -9.72 -11.16
N SER A 201 -3.60 -10.67 -11.87
CA SER A 201 -5.02 -10.93 -11.68
C SER A 201 -5.35 -11.42 -10.28
N MET A 202 -4.52 -12.27 -9.70
CA MET A 202 -4.67 -12.75 -8.33
C MET A 202 -4.60 -11.55 -7.39
N PHE A 203 -3.52 -10.78 -7.35
CA PHE A 203 -3.41 -9.61 -6.47
C PHE A 203 -4.59 -8.64 -6.62
N GLY A 204 -5.07 -8.42 -7.84
CA GLY A 204 -6.28 -7.64 -8.11
C GLY A 204 -7.53 -8.15 -7.38
N GLN A 205 -7.70 -9.46 -7.18
CA GLN A 205 -8.86 -10.07 -6.52
C GLN A 205 -8.97 -9.76 -5.01
N LEU A 206 -7.89 -9.33 -4.35
CA LEU A 206 -7.96 -8.85 -2.95
C LEU A 206 -9.00 -7.74 -2.77
N ARG A 207 -9.35 -7.01 -3.85
CA ARG A 207 -10.39 -5.97 -3.81
C ARG A 207 -11.80 -6.48 -3.57
N PHE A 208 -12.05 -7.75 -3.87
CA PHE A 208 -13.36 -8.39 -3.67
C PHE A 208 -13.57 -8.82 -2.22
N GLN A 209 -12.49 -8.89 -1.44
CA GLN A 209 -12.55 -9.17 -0.03
C GLN A 209 -12.80 -7.85 0.71
N LYS A 210 -14.06 -7.62 1.10
CA LYS A 210 -14.45 -6.40 1.83
C LYS A 210 -14.20 -6.59 3.32
N ARG A 211 -13.53 -5.61 3.92
CA ARG A 211 -13.25 -5.58 5.36
C ARG A 211 -14.46 -5.10 6.13
N TRP A 212 -14.61 -5.60 7.37
CA TRP A 212 -15.80 -5.39 8.20
C TRP A 212 -17.06 -6.00 7.55
N SER A 213 -16.94 -7.19 6.96
CA SER A 213 -17.97 -7.82 6.11
C SER A 213 -19.34 -8.03 6.78
N GLN A 214 -19.39 -8.03 8.11
CA GLN A 214 -20.62 -8.21 8.89
C GLN A 214 -21.36 -6.89 9.18
N THR A 215 -20.83 -5.75 8.77
CA THR A 215 -21.44 -4.44 9.07
C THR A 215 -21.29 -3.45 7.91
N PRO A 216 -22.33 -2.66 7.57
CA PRO A 216 -22.22 -1.64 6.53
C PRO A 216 -21.25 -0.54 6.97
N ARG A 217 -20.54 0.04 5.99
CA ARG A 217 -19.45 0.99 6.24
C ARG A 217 -19.29 1.97 5.07
N VAL A 218 -18.94 3.23 5.36
CA VAL A 218 -18.70 4.26 4.32
C VAL A 218 -17.43 5.07 4.59
N PRO A 219 -16.46 5.08 3.65
CA PRO A 219 -16.42 4.22 2.46
C PRO A 219 -16.19 2.75 2.81
N GLN A 220 -16.66 1.84 1.96
CA GLN A 220 -16.22 0.46 2.01
C GLN A 220 -14.76 0.37 1.54
N THR A 221 -13.91 -0.29 2.31
CA THR A 221 -12.53 -0.64 1.94
C THR A 221 -12.43 -2.16 1.74
N SER A 222 -11.57 -2.54 0.82
CA SER A 222 -11.17 -3.92 0.60
C SER A 222 -9.88 -4.25 1.34
N VAL A 223 -9.51 -5.52 1.41
CA VAL A 223 -8.17 -5.95 1.85
C VAL A 223 -7.10 -5.27 0.99
N LEU A 224 -7.31 -5.19 -0.33
CA LEU A 224 -6.35 -4.55 -1.24
C LEU A 224 -6.12 -3.06 -0.91
N GLY A 225 -7.20 -2.30 -0.69
CA GLY A 225 -7.08 -0.89 -0.32
C GLY A 225 -6.45 -0.70 1.07
N HIS A 226 -6.75 -1.60 2.01
CA HIS A 226 -6.19 -1.60 3.35
C HIS A 226 -4.67 -1.76 3.36
N THR A 227 -4.12 -2.70 2.59
CA THR A 227 -2.66 -2.91 2.57
C THR A 227 -1.89 -1.68 2.09
N LEU A 228 -2.45 -0.91 1.15
CA LEU A 228 -1.84 0.36 0.74
C LEU A 228 -1.87 1.41 1.86
N CYS A 229 -2.95 1.49 2.64
CA CYS A 229 -2.98 2.37 3.83
C CYS A 229 -1.86 2.00 4.81
N VAL A 230 -1.69 0.70 5.10
CA VAL A 230 -0.63 0.21 6.00
C VAL A 230 0.75 0.51 5.42
N ALA A 231 0.97 0.28 4.13
CA ALA A 231 2.22 0.55 3.43
C ALA A 231 2.63 2.04 3.51
N LEU A 232 1.68 2.95 3.24
CA LEU A 232 1.92 4.39 3.29
C LEU A 232 2.25 4.86 4.71
N MET A 233 1.50 4.40 5.72
CA MET A 233 1.76 4.76 7.11
C MET A 233 3.12 4.22 7.58
N GLY A 234 3.44 2.96 7.27
CA GLY A 234 4.75 2.37 7.59
C GLY A 234 5.91 3.12 6.94
N TYR A 235 5.77 3.48 5.67
CA TYR A 235 6.78 4.26 4.94
C TYR A 235 6.98 5.67 5.52
N LEU A 236 5.91 6.40 5.80
CA LEU A 236 6.02 7.78 6.32
C LEU A 236 6.55 7.80 7.76
N LEU A 237 6.06 6.92 8.63
CA LEU A 237 6.54 6.82 10.02
C LEU A 237 8.00 6.34 10.10
N SER A 238 8.52 5.69 9.06
CA SER A 238 9.95 5.37 8.96
C SER A 238 10.84 6.62 8.97
N PHE A 239 10.38 7.74 8.39
CA PHE A 239 11.12 9.00 8.46
C PHE A 239 11.14 9.57 9.89
N ASP A 240 10.04 9.44 10.62
CA ASP A 240 9.94 9.91 12.00
C ASP A 240 10.86 9.10 12.94
N LEU A 241 10.96 7.79 12.69
CA LEU A 241 11.84 6.86 13.42
C LEU A 241 13.29 6.88 12.92
N LYS A 242 13.60 7.65 11.86
CA LYS A 242 14.92 7.69 11.20
C LYS A 242 15.43 6.30 10.79
N ALA A 243 14.54 5.48 10.26
CA ALA A 243 14.92 4.19 9.67
C ALA A 243 15.84 4.40 8.45
N CYS A 244 16.78 3.49 8.26
CA CYS A 244 17.64 3.44 7.08
C CYS A 244 16.80 3.23 5.81
N LYS A 245 17.40 3.46 4.65
CA LYS A 245 16.69 3.42 3.37
C LYS A 245 16.08 2.04 3.12
N SER A 246 16.84 0.97 3.37
CA SER A 246 16.35 -0.39 3.14
C SER A 246 15.21 -0.76 4.09
N MET A 247 15.30 -0.38 5.38
CA MET A 247 14.24 -0.62 6.35
C MET A 247 12.97 0.17 6.01
N ARG A 248 13.10 1.41 5.53
CA ARG A 248 11.96 2.21 5.05
C ARG A 248 11.27 1.58 3.84
N ILE A 249 12.03 1.13 2.84
CA ILE A 249 11.50 0.37 1.70
C ILE A 249 10.77 -0.88 2.20
N ASN A 250 11.39 -1.62 3.12
CA ASN A 250 10.82 -2.85 3.67
C ASN A 250 9.57 -2.61 4.53
N HIS A 251 9.43 -1.45 5.17
CA HIS A 251 8.18 -1.09 5.83
C HIS A 251 7.05 -0.83 4.84
N PHE A 252 7.33 -0.16 3.71
CA PHE A 252 6.34 -0.02 2.64
C PHE A 252 5.91 -1.37 2.08
N LEU A 253 6.88 -2.22 1.71
CA LEU A 253 6.61 -3.54 1.12
C LEU A 253 5.97 -4.50 2.12
N GLY A 254 6.42 -4.50 3.37
CA GLY A 254 5.81 -5.24 4.46
C GLY A 254 4.34 -4.86 4.64
N GLY A 255 4.03 -3.57 4.70
CA GLY A 255 2.64 -3.11 4.76
C GLY A 255 1.83 -3.48 3.51
N LEU A 256 2.44 -3.40 2.32
CA LEU A 256 1.77 -3.69 1.05
C LEU A 256 1.40 -5.17 0.89
N PHE A 257 2.24 -6.08 1.37
CA PHE A 257 2.10 -7.52 1.15
C PHE A 257 1.63 -8.32 2.37
N HIS A 258 1.56 -7.74 3.58
CA HIS A 258 1.27 -8.53 4.79
C HIS A 258 0.00 -9.39 4.72
N ASP A 259 -1.09 -8.86 4.15
CA ASP A 259 -2.36 -9.59 3.97
C ASP A 259 -2.46 -10.32 2.61
N LEU A 260 -1.37 -10.41 1.84
CA LEU A 260 -1.38 -11.15 0.59
C LEU A 260 -1.87 -12.61 0.76
N PRO A 261 -1.49 -13.36 1.81
CA PRO A 261 -2.00 -14.72 2.01
C PRO A 261 -3.53 -14.82 2.12
N GLU A 262 -4.21 -13.75 2.56
CA GLU A 262 -5.67 -13.72 2.69
C GLU A 262 -6.39 -13.92 1.36
N ILE A 263 -5.70 -13.74 0.22
CA ILE A 263 -6.30 -14.06 -1.09
C ILE A 263 -6.74 -15.52 -1.21
N LEU A 264 -6.04 -16.43 -0.53
CA LEU A 264 -6.21 -17.88 -0.68
C LEU A 264 -7.20 -18.45 0.33
N THR A 265 -7.30 -17.83 1.50
CA THR A 265 -8.16 -18.26 2.61
C THR A 265 -9.44 -17.44 2.75
N ARG A 266 -9.52 -16.30 2.03
CA ARG A 266 -10.43 -15.16 2.30
C ARG A 266 -10.17 -14.55 3.67
N ASP A 267 -10.48 -13.26 3.83
CA ASP A 267 -10.41 -12.58 5.13
C ASP A 267 -11.30 -13.28 6.18
N ILE A 268 -10.67 -14.11 7.02
CA ILE A 268 -11.29 -14.74 8.20
C ILE A 268 -11.20 -13.71 9.34
N ILE A 269 -12.36 -13.19 9.74
CA ILE A 269 -12.44 -12.15 10.77
C ILE A 269 -11.81 -12.56 12.11
N THR A 270 -11.18 -11.59 12.79
CA THR A 270 -10.46 -11.79 14.07
C THR A 270 -11.24 -12.55 15.15
N PRO A 271 -12.54 -12.32 15.38
CA PRO A 271 -13.29 -13.07 16.40
C PRO A 271 -13.30 -14.57 16.15
N ILE A 272 -13.34 -15.00 14.88
CA ILE A 272 -13.29 -16.42 14.51
C ILE A 272 -11.89 -16.98 14.77
N LYS A 273 -10.83 -16.28 14.32
CA LYS A 273 -9.42 -16.66 14.53
C LYS A 273 -9.10 -16.92 16.01
N GLN A 274 -9.71 -16.15 16.92
CA GLN A 274 -9.48 -16.24 18.37
C GLN A 274 -10.44 -17.19 19.11
N SER A 275 -11.62 -17.49 18.55
CA SER A 275 -12.66 -18.27 19.21
C SER A 275 -12.35 -19.77 19.34
N VAL A 276 -11.43 -20.30 18.52
CA VAL A 276 -11.09 -21.72 18.50
C VAL A 276 -9.60 -21.89 18.77
N ALA A 277 -9.28 -22.54 19.89
CA ALA A 277 -7.88 -22.81 20.26
C ALA A 277 -7.18 -23.61 19.15
N GLY A 278 -6.06 -23.09 18.66
CA GLY A 278 -5.25 -23.71 17.59
C GLY A 278 -5.71 -23.40 16.15
N LEU A 279 -6.85 -22.72 15.95
CA LEU A 279 -7.33 -22.38 14.60
C LEU A 279 -6.41 -21.40 13.88
N ASP A 280 -5.85 -20.40 14.59
CA ASP A 280 -4.89 -19.45 14.02
C ASP A 280 -3.66 -20.15 13.41
N ASN A 281 -3.11 -21.15 14.12
CA ASN A 281 -1.99 -21.94 13.61
C ASN A 281 -2.39 -22.79 12.40
N CYS A 282 -3.59 -23.38 12.43
CA CYS A 282 -4.11 -24.16 11.29
C CYS A 282 -4.28 -23.30 10.04
N ILE A 283 -4.85 -22.10 10.18
CA ILE A 283 -5.01 -21.13 9.09
C ILE A 283 -3.65 -20.76 8.50
N LYS A 284 -2.66 -20.44 9.34
CA LYS A 284 -1.30 -20.11 8.91
C LYS A 284 -0.64 -21.22 8.10
N GLU A 285 -0.80 -22.48 8.52
CA GLU A 285 -0.26 -23.63 7.76
C GLU A 285 -0.97 -23.81 6.40
N ILE A 286 -2.28 -23.58 6.34
CA ILE A 286 -3.04 -23.59 5.09
C ILE A 286 -2.57 -22.47 4.16
N GLU A 287 -2.46 -21.25 4.67
CA GLU A 287 -1.98 -20.07 3.94
C GLU A 287 -0.59 -20.31 3.38
N LYS A 288 0.33 -20.83 4.19
CA LYS A 288 1.69 -21.15 3.76
C LYS A 288 1.71 -22.19 2.63
N LYS A 289 0.91 -23.26 2.74
CA LYS A 289 0.81 -24.29 1.70
C LYS A 289 0.21 -23.73 0.41
N GLU A 290 -0.84 -22.93 0.51
CA GLU A 290 -1.49 -22.34 -0.66
C GLU A 290 -0.58 -21.31 -1.33
N MET A 291 0.13 -20.47 -0.56
CA MET A 291 1.14 -19.53 -1.08
C MET A 291 2.22 -20.25 -1.88
N GLN A 292 2.70 -21.39 -1.38
CA GLN A 292 3.68 -22.22 -2.08
C GLN A 292 3.16 -22.76 -3.42
N ASN A 293 1.90 -23.17 -3.49
CA ASN A 293 1.32 -23.79 -4.68
C ASN A 293 0.84 -22.78 -5.72
N LYS A 294 0.33 -21.63 -5.28
CA LYS A 294 -0.43 -20.67 -6.11
C LYS A 294 0.24 -19.33 -6.33
N VAL A 295 1.27 -18.98 -5.54
CA VAL A 295 1.97 -17.69 -5.66
C VAL A 295 3.44 -17.92 -5.96
N TYR A 296 4.14 -18.62 -5.06
CA TYR A 296 5.57 -18.81 -5.13
C TYR A 296 6.04 -19.62 -6.35
N SER A 297 5.20 -20.52 -6.86
CA SER A 297 5.46 -21.32 -8.06
C SER A 297 5.48 -20.51 -9.36
N PHE A 298 4.92 -19.30 -9.36
CA PHE A 298 4.78 -18.44 -10.54
C PHE A 298 5.70 -17.21 -10.51
N VAL A 299 6.57 -17.10 -9.51
CA VAL A 299 7.51 -15.99 -9.37
C VAL A 299 8.96 -16.46 -9.42
N SER A 300 9.88 -15.54 -9.72
CA SER A 300 11.31 -15.76 -9.64
C SER A 300 11.72 -16.02 -8.19
N LEU A 301 12.87 -16.68 -8.00
CA LEU A 301 13.38 -16.98 -6.66
C LEU A 301 13.55 -15.71 -5.81
N GLY A 302 14.06 -14.62 -6.40
CA GLY A 302 14.21 -13.34 -5.69
C GLY A 302 12.88 -12.76 -5.22
N VAL A 303 11.84 -12.79 -6.06
CA VAL A 303 10.50 -12.34 -5.67
C VAL A 303 9.89 -13.28 -4.62
N GLN A 304 10.10 -14.59 -4.75
CA GLN A 304 9.65 -15.58 -3.78
C GLN A 304 10.24 -15.31 -2.39
N GLU A 305 11.55 -15.07 -2.31
CA GLU A 305 12.25 -14.77 -1.06
C GLU A 305 11.71 -13.49 -0.41
N ASP A 306 11.47 -12.45 -1.19
CA ASP A 306 10.95 -11.20 -0.67
C ASP A 306 9.49 -11.33 -0.22
N LEU A 307 8.62 -12.02 -0.99
CA LEU A 307 7.25 -12.26 -0.57
C LEU A 307 7.22 -13.06 0.74
N LYS A 308 8.01 -14.13 0.88
CA LYS A 308 8.16 -14.85 2.15
C LYS A 308 8.61 -13.92 3.27
N TYR A 309 9.58 -13.06 2.99
CA TYR A 309 10.11 -12.11 3.96
C TYR A 309 9.05 -11.11 4.44
N PHE A 310 8.06 -10.76 3.62
CA PHE A 310 7.00 -9.81 3.97
C PHE A 310 5.73 -10.46 4.52
N THR A 311 5.43 -11.71 4.17
CA THR A 311 4.19 -12.40 4.57
C THR A 311 4.36 -13.37 5.73
N GLU A 312 5.55 -13.96 5.95
CA GLU A 312 5.77 -14.89 7.06
C GLU A 312 6.27 -14.15 8.31
N ASN A 313 5.55 -14.27 9.43
CA ASN A 313 5.85 -13.53 10.67
C ASN A 313 5.93 -12.01 10.42
N GLU A 314 5.00 -11.52 9.61
CA GLU A 314 4.88 -10.19 9.03
C GLU A 314 5.02 -9.07 10.07
N PHE A 315 4.52 -9.30 11.28
CA PHE A 315 4.53 -8.35 12.41
C PHE A 315 5.64 -8.60 13.45
N LYS A 316 6.61 -9.47 13.16
CA LYS A 316 7.81 -9.63 14.00
C LYS A 316 8.94 -8.72 13.53
N ASN A 317 9.68 -8.15 14.49
CA ASN A 317 10.91 -7.44 14.17
C ASN A 317 11.97 -8.41 13.68
N ARG A 318 12.57 -8.10 12.53
CA ARG A 318 13.48 -9.00 11.85
C ARG A 318 14.50 -8.26 11.01
N TYR A 319 15.60 -8.92 10.72
CA TYR A 319 16.63 -8.45 9.80
C TYR A 319 17.29 -9.65 9.11
N LYS A 320 18.10 -9.41 8.07
CA LYS A 320 18.94 -10.42 7.43
C LYS A 320 20.37 -10.25 7.91
N ASP A 321 20.97 -11.33 8.45
CA ASP A 321 22.36 -11.30 8.88
C ASP A 321 23.35 -11.33 7.69
N LYS A 322 24.66 -11.38 7.98
CA LYS A 322 25.71 -11.42 6.94
C LYS A 322 25.65 -12.68 6.06
N SER A 323 24.94 -13.72 6.49
CA SER A 323 24.70 -14.95 5.75
C SER A 323 23.30 -14.95 5.09
N HIS A 324 22.66 -13.79 5.02
CA HIS A 324 21.31 -13.57 4.50
C HIS A 324 20.21 -14.39 5.20
N GLN A 325 20.47 -14.88 6.42
CA GLN A 325 19.48 -15.59 7.22
C GLN A 325 18.59 -14.60 7.96
N ILE A 326 17.30 -14.93 8.08
CA ILE A 326 16.33 -14.12 8.81
C ILE A 326 16.55 -14.33 10.31
N VAL A 327 16.83 -13.25 11.02
CA VAL A 327 16.98 -13.24 12.48
C VAL A 327 15.93 -12.31 13.07
N PHE A 328 15.33 -12.73 14.19
CA PHE A 328 14.33 -11.96 14.93
C PHE A 328 14.97 -11.25 16.11
N THR A 329 14.67 -9.97 16.28
CA THR A 329 15.06 -9.22 17.48
C THR A 329 13.97 -9.32 18.54
N LYS A 330 14.34 -9.09 19.79
CA LYS A 330 13.42 -9.10 20.92
C LYS A 330 12.37 -7.99 20.81
N ASP A 331 12.82 -6.79 20.47
CA ASP A 331 12.02 -5.56 20.42
C ASP A 331 12.59 -4.58 19.38
N ALA A 332 11.86 -3.48 19.15
CA ALA A 332 12.25 -2.44 18.22
C ALA A 332 13.51 -1.68 18.68
N GLU A 333 13.76 -1.54 19.99
CA GLU A 333 14.97 -0.88 20.49
C GLU A 333 16.23 -1.63 20.04
N GLU A 334 16.25 -2.95 20.20
CA GLU A 334 17.35 -3.78 19.70
C GLU A 334 17.53 -3.66 18.17
N LEU A 335 16.42 -3.73 17.42
CA LEU A 335 16.46 -3.61 15.95
C LEU A 335 17.07 -2.29 15.50
N PHE A 336 16.61 -1.17 16.06
CA PHE A 336 17.08 0.15 15.64
C PHE A 336 18.48 0.48 16.14
N MET A 337 18.85 0.00 17.33
CA MET A 337 20.17 0.26 17.91
C MET A 337 21.29 -0.47 17.18
N PHE A 338 21.06 -1.72 16.75
CA PHE A 338 22.11 -2.56 16.18
C PHE A 338 21.97 -2.82 14.68
N TYR A 339 20.76 -2.74 14.12
CA TYR A 339 20.49 -3.21 12.76
C TYR A 339 19.79 -2.16 11.87
N ASN A 340 19.83 -0.88 12.25
CA ASN A 340 19.37 0.24 11.42
C ASN A 340 20.43 0.66 10.36
N SER A 341 20.86 -0.30 9.53
CA SER A 341 21.81 -0.11 8.44
C SER A 341 21.27 -0.79 7.19
N ASP A 342 21.59 -0.25 6.01
CA ASP A 342 21.00 -0.72 4.75
C ASP A 342 21.32 -2.21 4.48
N GLU A 343 22.48 -2.69 4.93
CA GLU A 343 22.97 -4.06 4.76
C GLU A 343 22.10 -5.13 5.44
N TYR A 344 21.39 -4.77 6.52
CA TYR A 344 20.61 -5.71 7.32
C TYR A 344 19.20 -5.90 6.80
N LEU A 345 18.73 -5.06 5.87
CA LEU A 345 17.40 -5.17 5.27
C LEU A 345 16.29 -5.31 6.35
N GLY A 346 16.38 -4.54 7.43
CA GLY A 346 15.50 -4.71 8.60
C GLY A 346 14.02 -4.45 8.32
N VAL A 347 13.15 -5.01 9.16
CA VAL A 347 11.71 -4.73 9.23
C VAL A 347 11.32 -4.60 10.70
N CYS A 348 10.78 -3.46 11.09
CA CYS A 348 10.10 -3.27 12.36
C CYS A 348 8.64 -3.75 12.24
N GLY A 349 8.42 -5.03 12.54
CA GLY A 349 7.07 -5.61 12.52
C GLY A 349 6.13 -4.99 13.55
N GLU A 350 6.66 -4.49 14.68
CA GLU A 350 5.87 -3.75 15.67
C GLU A 350 5.24 -2.49 15.08
N LEU A 351 6.00 -1.71 14.29
CA LEU A 351 5.50 -0.54 13.57
C LEU A 351 4.37 -0.94 12.61
N LEU A 352 4.59 -1.96 11.80
CA LEU A 352 3.60 -2.42 10.83
C LEU A 352 2.31 -2.89 11.52
N LYS A 353 2.41 -3.52 12.70
CA LYS A 353 1.24 -3.94 13.46
C LYS A 353 0.45 -2.76 14.04
N VAL A 354 1.13 -1.68 14.40
CA VAL A 354 0.46 -0.44 14.79
C VAL A 354 -0.22 0.20 13.58
N CYS A 355 0.42 0.20 12.41
CA CYS A 355 -0.17 0.73 11.17
C CYS A 355 -1.41 -0.05 10.70
N ASP A 356 -1.37 -1.39 10.77
CA ASP A 356 -2.53 -2.27 10.53
C ASP A 356 -3.70 -1.92 11.46
N HIS A 357 -3.44 -1.86 12.77
CA HIS A 357 -4.46 -1.47 13.76
C HIS A 357 -4.97 -0.03 13.54
N LEU A 358 -4.10 0.89 13.14
CA LEU A 358 -4.49 2.26 12.83
C LEU A 358 -5.42 2.29 11.61
N SER A 359 -5.10 1.55 10.54
CA SER A 359 -5.97 1.42 9.36
C SER A 359 -7.35 0.88 9.75
N ALA A 360 -7.42 -0.20 10.53
CA ALA A 360 -8.68 -0.77 11.02
C ALA A 360 -9.48 0.20 11.90
N PHE A 361 -8.79 0.98 12.74
CA PHE A 361 -9.41 2.02 13.56
C PHE A 361 -9.99 3.14 12.69
N LEU A 362 -9.24 3.61 11.68
CA LEU A 362 -9.68 4.65 10.75
C LEU A 362 -10.90 4.20 9.93
N GLU A 363 -10.92 2.95 9.47
CA GLU A 363 -12.08 2.36 8.78
C GLU A 363 -13.36 2.49 9.60
N ALA A 364 -13.29 2.15 10.89
CA ALA A 364 -14.42 2.25 11.80
C ALA A 364 -14.76 3.71 12.15
N GLN A 365 -13.77 4.50 12.57
CA GLN A 365 -13.95 5.86 13.07
C GLN A 365 -14.46 6.82 11.97
N ILE A 366 -13.97 6.70 10.73
CA ILE A 366 -14.46 7.51 9.60
C ILE A 366 -15.94 7.20 9.34
N SER A 367 -16.33 5.94 9.42
CA SER A 367 -17.72 5.53 9.17
C SER A 367 -18.66 6.01 10.26
N LEU A 368 -18.22 5.96 11.52
CA LEU A 368 -18.94 6.58 12.64
C LEU A 368 -19.09 8.09 12.43
N SER A 369 -18.06 8.77 11.93
CA SER A 369 -18.13 10.22 11.63
C SER A 369 -19.10 10.56 10.48
N HIS A 370 -19.37 9.61 9.58
CA HIS A 370 -20.42 9.73 8.55
C HIS A 370 -21.82 9.36 9.05
N GLY A 371 -21.98 9.05 10.34
CA GLY A 371 -23.27 8.65 10.93
C GLY A 371 -23.63 7.18 10.72
N ILE A 372 -22.72 6.35 10.21
CA ILE A 372 -22.93 4.91 10.10
C ILE A 372 -22.42 4.23 11.36
N SER A 373 -23.36 3.90 12.24
CA SER A 373 -23.07 3.28 13.52
C SER A 373 -23.63 1.87 13.61
N SER A 374 -22.77 0.94 14.04
CA SER A 374 -23.16 -0.40 14.48
C SER A 374 -22.40 -0.73 15.76
N ASN A 375 -22.87 -1.73 16.52
CA ASN A 375 -22.16 -2.19 17.71
C ASN A 375 -20.74 -2.66 17.38
N ASP A 376 -20.55 -3.28 16.21
CA ASP A 376 -19.24 -3.77 15.77
C ASP A 376 -18.28 -2.63 15.46
N LEU A 377 -18.72 -1.57 14.79
CA LEU A 377 -17.90 -0.39 14.49
C LEU A 377 -17.55 0.40 15.76
N ILE A 378 -18.53 0.62 16.64
CA ILE A 378 -18.33 1.34 17.90
C ILE A 378 -17.32 0.60 18.79
N LYS A 379 -17.57 -0.69 19.06
CA LYS A 379 -16.68 -1.51 19.89
C LYS A 379 -15.33 -1.69 19.22
N GLY A 380 -15.30 -1.90 17.91
CA GLY A 380 -14.07 -2.03 17.13
C GLY A 380 -13.16 -0.81 17.26
N ALA A 381 -13.70 0.39 17.05
CA ALA A 381 -12.98 1.64 17.21
C ALA A 381 -12.53 1.86 18.67
N GLN A 382 -13.42 1.63 19.64
CA GLN A 382 -13.12 1.78 21.07
C GLN A 382 -12.01 0.83 21.53
N ASN A 383 -12.12 -0.46 21.21
CA ASN A 383 -11.12 -1.47 21.58
C ASN A 383 -9.74 -1.15 20.99
N LEU A 384 -9.69 -0.70 19.73
CA LEU A 384 -8.42 -0.32 19.10
C LEU A 384 -7.84 0.95 19.72
N LEU A 385 -8.69 1.94 20.04
CA LEU A 385 -8.27 3.14 20.75
C LEU A 385 -7.71 2.79 22.14
N GLU A 386 -8.41 1.99 22.93
CA GLU A 386 -7.93 1.56 24.25
C GLU A 386 -6.59 0.83 24.14
N LEU A 387 -6.49 -0.12 23.20
CA LEU A 387 -5.28 -0.90 22.96
C LEU A 387 -4.08 -0.05 22.53
N ARG A 388 -4.30 0.98 21.69
CA ARG A 388 -3.22 1.74 21.05
C ARG A 388 -3.00 3.14 21.58
N SER A 389 -3.90 3.67 22.42
CA SER A 389 -3.85 5.07 22.88
C SER A 389 -2.58 5.44 23.62
N GLN A 390 -1.85 4.49 24.22
CA GLN A 390 -0.57 4.73 24.91
C GLN A 390 0.59 4.00 24.23
N THR A 391 0.43 3.57 22.98
CA THR A 391 1.49 2.89 22.26
C THR A 391 2.62 3.86 21.93
N GLU A 392 3.81 3.53 22.40
CA GLU A 392 5.05 4.22 22.10
C GLU A 392 5.94 3.27 21.28
N LEU A 393 6.75 3.82 20.39
CA LEU A 393 7.77 3.08 19.67
C LEU A 393 9.06 3.91 19.67
N LEU A 394 10.09 3.42 20.35
CA LEU A 394 11.34 4.15 20.63
C LEU A 394 11.11 5.47 21.39
N ASP A 395 11.15 6.60 20.71
CA ASP A 395 10.90 7.95 21.24
C ASP A 395 9.70 8.63 20.57
N LEU A 396 8.85 7.84 19.89
CA LEU A 396 7.68 8.30 19.14
C LEU A 396 6.37 7.87 19.81
N ASP A 397 5.48 8.83 20.10
CA ASP A 397 4.13 8.59 20.62
C ASP A 397 3.17 8.26 19.49
N LEU A 398 3.17 6.99 19.04
CA LEU A 398 2.28 6.50 18.00
C LEU A 398 0.80 6.52 18.45
N GLY A 399 0.54 6.39 19.76
CA GLY A 399 -0.81 6.45 20.32
C GLY A 399 -1.51 7.78 20.03
N LYS A 400 -0.75 8.87 19.84
CA LYS A 400 -1.29 10.17 19.43
C LYS A 400 -2.12 10.11 18.14
N LEU A 401 -1.75 9.24 17.19
CA LEU A 401 -2.48 9.07 15.93
C LEU A 401 -3.91 8.54 16.15
N PHE A 402 -4.13 7.77 17.20
CA PHE A 402 -5.45 7.28 17.59
C PHE A 402 -6.21 8.33 18.41
N ARG A 403 -5.54 8.97 19.40
CA ARG A 403 -6.18 9.94 20.30
C ARG A 403 -6.63 11.22 19.59
N ASP A 404 -5.85 11.69 18.61
CA ASP A 404 -6.13 12.93 17.89
C ASP A 404 -7.15 12.76 16.76
N PHE A 405 -7.41 11.51 16.34
CA PHE A 405 -8.34 11.22 15.25
C PHE A 405 -9.77 11.09 15.80
N LYS A 406 -10.42 12.25 15.95
CA LYS A 406 -11.81 12.38 16.36
C LYS A 406 -12.74 12.37 15.17
#